data_AF-W7TV18-F1
#
_entry.id   AF-W7TV18-F1
#
_cell.length_a   1.000
_cell.length_b   1.000
_cell.length_c   1.000
_cell.angle_alpha   90.00
_cell.angle_beta   90.00
_cell.angle_gamma   90.00
#
_symmetry.space_group_name_H-M   'P 1'
#
loop_
_entity.id
_entity.type
_entity.pdbx_description
1 polymer ?
#
loop_
_entity_poly.entity_id
_entity_poly.type
_entity_poly.pdbx_seq_one_letter_code
_entity_poly.pdbx_strand_id
1 'polypeptide(L)' 'MTAALNAANERANEIFRQEKIGYLDIAKVVEGAMESHKKDWKEAPSLEDIVAVDAWARVRVDELAEKMKYVAA' A
#
# COMPACT_ATOMS: atom_id res chain seq x y z
N MET A 1 -12.12 -0.76 -0.95
CA MET A 1 -10.99 -1.14 -1.84
C MET A 1 -10.38 0.03 -2.58
N THR A 2 -11.16 0.91 -3.23
CA THR A 2 -10.62 2.04 -4.03
C THR A 2 -9.70 2.98 -3.25
N ALA A 3 -10.06 3.35 -2.00
CA ALA A 3 -9.22 4.17 -1.13
C ALA A 3 -7.86 3.50 -0.85
N ALA A 4 -7.85 2.21 -0.51
CA ALA A 4 -6.63 1.45 -0.24
C ALA A 4 -5.72 1.39 -1.49
N LEU A 5 -6.30 1.12 -2.66
CA LEU A 5 -5.56 1.08 -3.93
C LEU A 5 -4.92 2.44 -4.23
N ASN A 6 -5.68 3.53 -4.14
CA ASN A 6 -5.17 4.86 -4.48
C ASN A 6 -4.05 5.27 -3.52
N ALA A 7 -4.27 5.13 -2.21
CA ALA A 7 -3.30 5.48 -1.18
C ALA A 7 -2.02 4.63 -1.27
N ALA A 8 -2.16 3.32 -1.52
CA ALA A 8 -1.02 2.43 -1.72
C ALA A 8 -0.22 2.83 -2.98
N ASN A 9 -0.89 3.13 -4.09
CA ASN A 9 -0.23 3.55 -5.32
C ASN A 9 0.49 4.90 -5.18
N GLU A 10 -0.11 5.87 -4.49
CA GLU A 10 0.54 7.16 -4.20
C GLU A 10 1.81 6.97 -3.37
N ARG A 11 1.73 6.17 -2.30
CA ARG A 11 2.90 5.89 -1.45
C ARG A 11 3.98 5.13 -2.20
N ALA A 12 3.60 4.10 -2.97
CA ALA A 12 4.54 3.32 -3.77
C ALA A 12 5.28 4.19 -4.80
N ASN A 13 4.56 5.09 -5.49
CA ASN A 13 5.17 6.05 -6.42
C ASN A 13 6.11 7.03 -5.70
N GLU A 14 5.74 7.50 -4.50
CA GLU A 14 6.59 8.39 -3.71
C GLU A 14 7.93 7.73 -3.37
N ILE A 15 7.91 6.49 -2.85
CA ILE A 15 9.12 5.78 -2.46
C ILE A 15 9.91 5.27 -3.68
N PHE A 16 9.25 4.98 -4.80
CA PHE A 16 9.91 4.71 -6.09
C PHE A 16 10.72 5.93 -6.57
N ARG A 17 10.13 7.13 -6.52
CA ARG A 17 10.82 8.38 -6.88
C ARG A 17 11.97 8.74 -5.93
N GLN A 18 12.02 8.12 -4.75
CA GLN A 18 13.12 8.19 -3.79
C GLN A 18 14.12 7.04 -3.96
N GLU A 19 14.04 6.26 -5.06
CA GLU A 19 14.90 5.12 -5.37
C GLU A 19 14.88 4.01 -4.29
N LYS A 20 13.83 3.94 -3.47
CA LYS A 20 13.71 2.94 -2.39
C LYS A 20 13.21 1.59 -2.87
N ILE A 21 12.53 1.54 -4.02
CA ILE A 21 11.98 0.33 -4.67
C ILE A 21 12.15 0.42 -6.20
N GLY A 22 12.13 -0.71 -6.90
CA GLY A 22 12.14 -0.74 -8.37
C GLY A 22 10.77 -0.49 -9.00
N TYR A 23 10.74 -0.21 -10.30
CA TYR A 23 9.49 0.06 -11.03
C TYR A 23 8.47 -1.08 -10.93
N LEU A 24 8.93 -2.33 -11.06
CA LEU A 24 8.06 -3.52 -10.94
C LEU A 24 7.63 -3.81 -9.50
N ASP A 25 8.29 -3.23 -8.51
CA ASP A 25 7.92 -3.41 -7.11
C ASP A 25 6.72 -2.57 -6.71
N ILE A 26 6.41 -1.49 -7.46
CA ILE A 26 5.18 -0.70 -7.29
C ILE A 26 3.95 -1.61 -7.33
N ALA A 27 3.82 -2.43 -8.38
CA ALA A 27 2.71 -3.35 -8.52
C ALA A 27 2.64 -4.36 -7.36
N LYS A 28 3.80 -4.89 -6.94
CA LYS A 28 3.89 -5.90 -5.87
C LYS A 28 3.45 -5.35 -4.51
N VAL A 29 3.89 -4.15 -4.13
CA VAL A 29 3.51 -3.56 -2.83
C VAL A 29 2.06 -3.09 -2.83
N VAL A 30 1.55 -2.59 -3.97
CA VAL A 30 0.14 -2.20 -4.12
C VAL A 30 -0.77 -3.43 -4.02
N GLU A 31 -0.44 -4.51 -4.74
CA GLU A 31 -1.18 -5.77 -4.67
C GLU A 31 -1.17 -6.34 -3.25
N GLY A 32 -0.02 -6.35 -2.58
CA GLY A 32 0.10 -6.81 -1.20
C GLY A 32 -0.72 -5.98 -0.21
N ALA A 33 -0.82 -4.66 -0.40
CA ALA A 33 -1.66 -3.79 0.40
C ALA A 33 -3.15 -4.08 0.16
N MET A 34 -3.57 -4.23 -1.11
CA MET A 34 -4.95 -4.59 -1.45
C MET A 34 -5.36 -5.96 -0.89
N GLU A 35 -4.48 -6.95 -0.98
CA GLU A 35 -4.72 -8.28 -0.42
C GLU A 35 -4.90 -8.21 1.09
N SER A 36 -4.06 -7.43 1.77
CA SER A 36 -4.16 -7.20 3.21
C SER A 36 -5.50 -6.55 3.59
N HIS A 37 -6.01 -5.63 2.77
CA HIS A 37 -7.25 -4.89 3.04
C HIS A 37 -8.52 -5.75 2.91
N LYS A 38 -8.47 -6.88 2.18
CA LYS A 38 -9.65 -7.75 2.00
C LYS A 38 -10.26 -8.20 3.34
N LYS A 39 -9.45 -8.35 4.39
CA LYS A 39 -9.88 -8.79 5.72
C LYS A 39 -10.79 -7.79 6.42
N ASP A 40 -10.58 -6.50 6.16
CA ASP A 40 -11.31 -5.39 6.80
C ASP A 40 -12.16 -4.63 5.76
N TRP A 41 -12.57 -5.31 4.68
CA TRP A 41 -13.36 -4.71 3.62
C TRP A 41 -14.76 -4.32 4.12
N LYS A 42 -15.16 -3.10 3.79
CA LYS A 42 -16.49 -2.55 4.05
C LYS A 42 -17.16 -2.15 2.74
N GLU A 43 -18.40 -2.59 2.54
CA GLU A 43 -19.19 -2.26 1.35
C GLU A 43 -19.58 -0.78 1.31
N ALA A 44 -19.99 -0.23 2.46
CA ALA A 44 -20.41 1.16 2.62
C ALA A 44 -19.59 1.84 3.74
N PRO A 45 -18.33 2.24 3.48
CA PRO A 45 -17.49 2.90 4.47
C PRO A 45 -17.97 4.33 4.76
N SER A 46 -17.76 4.81 5.98
CA SER A 46 -17.89 6.25 6.29
C SER A 46 -16.69 7.05 5.77
N LEU A 47 -16.74 8.38 5.91
CA LEU A 47 -15.59 9.23 5.61
C LEU A 47 -14.39 8.89 6.50
N GLU A 48 -14.63 8.65 7.79
CA GLU A 48 -13.61 8.28 8.77
C GLU A 48 -12.96 6.95 8.41
N ASP A 49 -13.76 5.98 7.94
CA ASP A 49 -13.24 4.70 7.43
C ASP A 49 -12.33 4.91 6.21
N ILE A 50 -12.71 5.78 5.28
CA ILE A 50 -11.91 6.08 4.08
C ILE A 50 -10.58 6.72 4.47
N VAL A 51 -10.60 7.71 5.37
CA VAL A 51 -9.37 8.38 5.87
C VAL A 51 -8.48 7.41 6.62
N ALA A 52 -9.05 6.52 7.45
CA ALA A 52 -8.30 5.50 8.15
C ALA A 52 -7.64 4.50 7.18
N VAL A 53 -8.35 4.08 6.14
CA VAL A 53 -7.83 3.18 5.10
C VAL A 53 -6.70 3.84 4.31
N ASP A 54 -6.77 5.13 4.00
CA ASP A 54 -5.66 5.85 3.34
C ASP A 54 -4.39 5.81 4.20
N ALA A 55 -4.49 6.24 5.46
CA ALA A 55 -3.36 6.25 6.39
C ALA A 55 -2.76 4.85 6.59
N TRP A 56 -3.63 3.85 6.78
CA TRP A 56 -3.21 2.45 6.91
C TRP A 56 -2.50 1.92 5.67
N ALA A 57 -3.02 2.21 4.47
CA ALA A 57 -2.45 1.69 3.22
C ALA A 57 -1.03 2.23 2.99
N ARG A 58 -0.76 3.49 3.36
CA ARG A 58 0.59 4.08 3.27
C ARG A 58 1.59 3.35 4.17
N VAL A 59 1.22 3.13 5.44
CA VAL A 59 2.05 2.36 6.38
C VAL A 59 2.27 0.94 5.87
N ARG A 60 1.22 0.31 5.34
CA ARG A 60 1.29 -1.06 4.84
C ARG A 60 2.25 -1.20 3.65
N VAL A 61 2.29 -0.22 2.74
CA VAL A 61 3.25 -0.18 1.64
C VAL A 61 4.68 -0.07 2.15
N ASP A 62 4.94 0.76 3.15
CA ASP A 62 6.28 0.90 3.75
C ASP A 62 6.76 -0.42 4.36
N GLU A 63 5.91 -1.09 5.14
CA GLU A 63 6.22 -2.40 5.71
C GLU A 63 6.52 -3.48 4.65
N LEU A 64 5.77 -3.47 3.54
CA LEU A 64 5.96 -4.42 2.45
C LEU A 64 7.27 -4.13 1.71
N ALA A 65 7.55 -2.87 1.42
CA ALA A 65 8.78 -2.44 0.78
C ALA A 65 10.02 -2.78 1.62
N GLU A 66 9.95 -2.60 2.94
CA GLU A 66 11.01 -3.01 3.87
C GLU A 66 11.26 -4.52 3.80
N LYS A 67 10.20 -5.34 3.88
CA LYS A 67 10.31 -6.81 3.79
C LYS A 67 10.95 -7.28 2.50
N MET A 68 10.69 -6.62 1.37
CA MET A 68 11.27 -6.98 0.08
C MET A 68 12.79 -6.76 0.02
N LYS A 69 13.33 -5.77 0.76
CA LYS A 69 14.78 -5.55 0.86
C LYS A 69 15.50 -6.68 1.59
N TYR A 70 14.84 -7.36 2.52
CA TYR A 70 15.43 -8.47 3.27
C TYR A 70 15.51 -9.79 2.48
N VAL A 71 14.81 -9.92 1.34
CA VAL A 71 14.82 -11.16 0.53
C VAL A 71 15.98 -11.18 -0.48
N ALA A 72 16.69 -10.05 -0.66
CA ALA A 72 17.78 -9.91 -1.62
C ALA A 72 19.19 -10.09 -1.03
N ALA A 73 19.33 -10.66 0.18
CA ALA A 73 20.60 -10.90 0.87
C ALA A 73 20.99 -12.39 0.88
#